data_AF-A0A502IBM0-F1
#
_entry.id   AF-A0A502IBM0-F1
#
_cell.length_a   1.000
_cell.length_b   1.000
_cell.length_c   1.000
_cell.angle_alpha   90.00
_cell.angle_beta   90.00
_cell.angle_gamma   90.00
#
_symmetry.space_group_name_H-M   'P 1'
#
loop_
_entity.id
_entity.type
_entity.pdbx_description
1 polymer ?
#
loop_
_entity_poly.entity_id
_entity_poly.type
_entity_poly.pdbx_seq_one_letter_code
_entity_poly.pdbx_strand_id
1 'polypeptide(L)'
;MTTFSRRLKEARKARGFSQERLGIEAGIEPATASARMSQYEKGVHLPGESIVKQIATVLDLPVAYFYCANDDEAHLLQCFHCLKQDDRKQVVDLAESLAFSQ
;
A
#
# COMPACT_ATOMS: atom_id res chain seq x y z
N MET A 1 9.03 -14.41 -0.43
CA MET A 1 8.17 -13.27 -0.81
C MET A 1 8.31 -12.21 0.27
N THR A 2 8.68 -10.98 -0.08
CA THR A 2 8.87 -9.90 0.91
C THR A 2 7.51 -9.32 1.35
N THR A 3 7.48 -8.56 2.45
CA THR A 3 6.29 -7.82 2.88
C THR A 3 5.74 -6.94 1.75
N PHE A 4 6.63 -6.22 1.06
CA PHE A 4 6.28 -5.39 -0.09
C PHE A 4 5.62 -6.19 -1.21
N SER A 5 6.24 -7.30 -1.61
CA SER A 5 5.71 -8.17 -2.67
C SER A 5 4.31 -8.68 -2.35
N ARG A 6 4.09 -9.08 -1.09
CA ARG A 6 2.79 -9.55 -0.61
C ARG A 6 1.74 -8.43 -0.66
N ARG A 7 2.03 -7.30 -0.02
CA ARG A 7 1.12 -6.14 0.08
C ARG A 7 0.77 -5.53 -1.27
N LEU A 8 1.76 -5.43 -2.16
CA LEU A 8 1.54 -4.98 -3.54
C LEU A 8 0.51 -5.86 -4.26
N LYS A 9 0.68 -7.18 -4.18
CA LYS A 9 -0.20 -8.15 -4.84
C LYS A 9 -1.61 -8.14 -4.24
N GLU A 10 -1.71 -8.05 -2.91
CA GLU A 10 -2.99 -7.93 -2.19
C GLU A 10 -3.74 -6.67 -2.62
N ALA A 11 -3.11 -5.49 -2.50
CA ALA A 11 -3.72 -4.21 -2.86
C ALA A 11 -4.12 -4.13 -4.34
N ARG A 12 -3.24 -4.58 -5.24
CA ARG A 12 -3.54 -4.60 -6.68
C ARG A 12 -4.77 -5.44 -6.98
N LYS A 13 -4.84 -6.65 -6.42
CA LYS A 13 -5.97 -7.55 -6.63
C LYS A 13 -7.25 -6.99 -6.02
N ALA A 14 -7.19 -6.42 -4.82
CA ALA A 14 -8.34 -5.80 -4.16
C ALA A 14 -8.93 -4.64 -4.99
N ARG A 15 -8.08 -3.87 -5.68
CA ARG A 15 -8.51 -2.78 -6.58
C ARG A 15 -8.85 -3.27 -8.01
N GLY A 16 -8.72 -4.56 -8.32
CA GLY A 16 -9.07 -5.13 -9.63
C GLY A 16 -8.08 -4.78 -10.77
N PHE A 17 -6.84 -4.42 -10.44
CA PHE A 17 -5.83 -4.03 -11.44
C PHE A 17 -5.09 -5.23 -12.03
N SER A 18 -4.79 -5.19 -13.33
CA SER A 18 -3.76 -6.06 -13.92
C SER A 18 -2.36 -5.54 -13.56
N GLN A 19 -1.34 -6.40 -13.65
CA GLN A 19 0.06 -5.98 -13.44
C GLN A 19 0.46 -4.89 -14.43
N GLU A 20 0.10 -5.06 -15.71
CA GLU A 20 0.35 -4.07 -16.76
C GLU A 20 -0.32 -2.72 -16.45
N ARG A 21 -1.63 -2.73 -16.13
CA ARG A 21 -2.39 -1.52 -15.85
C ARG A 21 -1.81 -0.74 -14.67
N LEU A 22 -1.51 -1.44 -13.57
CA LEU A 22 -0.89 -0.79 -12.40
C LEU A 22 0.48 -0.20 -12.76
N GLY A 23 1.30 -0.90 -13.54
CA GLY A 23 2.60 -0.40 -13.95
C GLY A 23 2.50 0.86 -14.79
N ILE A 24 1.60 0.87 -15.79
CA ILE A 24 1.39 2.04 -16.65
C ILE A 24 0.88 3.24 -15.83
N GLU A 25 -0.14 3.04 -14.99
CA GLU A 25 -0.69 4.12 -14.16
C GLU A 25 0.33 4.63 -13.12
N ALA A 26 1.25 3.77 -12.66
CA ALA A 26 2.37 4.16 -11.80
C ALA A 26 3.54 4.82 -12.56
N GLY A 27 3.41 5.09 -13.86
CA GLY A 27 4.41 5.78 -14.66
C GLY A 27 5.54 4.90 -15.22
N ILE A 28 5.36 3.57 -15.22
CA ILE A 28 6.29 2.65 -15.90
C ILE A 28 5.94 2.58 -17.38
N GLU A 29 6.97 2.58 -18.24
CA GLU A 29 6.79 2.43 -19.69
C GLU A 29 5.97 1.18 -20.04
N PRO A 30 4.93 1.29 -20.91
CA PRO A 30 4.01 0.20 -21.22
C PRO A 30 4.70 -1.11 -21.62
N ALA A 31 5.75 -1.02 -22.44
CA ALA A 31 6.50 -2.18 -22.93
C ALA A 31 7.14 -3.02 -21.81
N THR A 32 7.37 -2.47 -20.62
CA THR A 32 8.00 -3.17 -19.48
C THR A 32 7.13 -3.23 -18.23
N ALA A 33 5.95 -2.58 -18.24
CA ALA A 33 5.07 -2.43 -17.08
C ALA A 33 4.69 -3.78 -16.44
N SER A 34 4.19 -4.72 -17.25
CA SER A 34 3.79 -6.05 -16.78
C SER A 34 4.97 -6.83 -16.18
N ALA A 35 6.12 -6.83 -16.87
CA ALA A 35 7.31 -7.55 -16.43
C ALA A 35 7.87 -7.00 -15.10
N ARG A 36 7.97 -5.66 -14.96
CA ARG A 36 8.45 -5.02 -13.73
C ARG A 36 7.52 -5.28 -12.56
N MET A 37 6.21 -5.14 -12.74
CA MET A 37 5.23 -5.44 -11.69
C MET A 37 5.29 -6.92 -11.27
N SER A 38 5.45 -7.84 -12.22
CA SER A 38 5.66 -9.26 -11.91
C SER A 38 6.92 -9.51 -11.08
N GLN A 39 8.03 -8.84 -11.40
CA GLN A 39 9.28 -8.93 -10.63
C GLN A 39 9.12 -8.40 -9.21
N TYR A 40 8.40 -7.29 -9.04
CA TYR A 40 8.09 -6.71 -7.72
C TYR A 40 7.22 -7.65 -6.88
N GLU A 41 6.16 -8.23 -7.45
CA GLU A 41 5.27 -9.16 -6.75
C GLU A 41 5.91 -10.52 -6.42
N LYS A 42 6.93 -10.92 -7.18
CA LYS A 42 7.74 -12.12 -6.88
C LYS A 42 8.87 -11.83 -5.88
N GLY A 43 9.20 -10.55 -5.66
CA GLY A 43 10.31 -10.12 -4.81
C GLY A 43 11.68 -10.30 -5.45
N VAL A 44 11.74 -10.37 -6.78
CA VAL A 44 13.00 -10.44 -7.54
C VAL A 44 13.70 -9.08 -7.52
N HIS A 45 12.93 -8.01 -7.63
CA HIS A 45 13.41 -6.63 -7.51
C HIS A 45 12.53 -5.85 -6.56
N LEU A 46 13.13 -4.88 -5.87
CA LEU A 46 12.41 -3.89 -5.09
C LEU A 46 12.35 -2.59 -5.89
N PRO A 47 11.16 -1.98 -6.04
CA PRO A 47 11.07 -0.65 -6.62
C PRO A 47 11.75 0.38 -5.72
N GLY A 48 12.30 1.44 -6.34
CA GLY A 48 12.74 2.62 -5.61
C GLY A 48 11.57 3.39 -5.01
N GLU A 49 11.86 4.27 -4.05
CA GLU A 49 10.85 5.02 -3.29
C GLU A 49 9.86 5.81 -4.17
N SER A 50 10.34 6.41 -5.26
CA SER A 50 9.49 7.14 -6.20
C SER A 50 8.40 6.26 -6.81
N ILE A 51 8.76 5.05 -7.27
CA ILE A 51 7.82 4.11 -7.86
C ILE A 51 6.83 3.63 -6.79
N VAL A 52 7.28 3.41 -5.55
CA VAL A 52 6.39 3.03 -4.45
C VAL A 52 5.37 4.12 -4.16
N LYS A 53 5.78 5.40 -4.12
CA LYS A 53 4.86 6.55 -3.97
C LYS A 53 3.84 6.63 -5.10
N GLN A 54 4.26 6.37 -6.34
CA GLN A 54 3.34 6.34 -7.49
C GLN A 54 2.34 5.18 -7.40
N ILE A 55 2.81 3.97 -7.09
CA ILE A 55 1.93 2.81 -6.84
C ILE A 55 0.93 3.10 -5.72
N ALA A 56 1.40 3.67 -4.61
CA ALA A 56 0.57 4.03 -3.47
C ALA A 56 -0.51 5.03 -3.84
N THR A 57 -0.18 6.01 -4.68
CA THR A 57 -1.14 7.00 -5.22
C THR A 57 -2.19 6.33 -6.10
N VAL A 58 -1.78 5.47 -7.04
CA VAL A 58 -2.71 4.76 -7.95
C VAL A 58 -3.65 3.83 -7.19
N LEU A 59 -3.12 3.11 -6.21
CA LEU A 59 -3.89 2.20 -5.38
C LEU A 59 -4.61 2.91 -4.23
N ASP A 60 -4.44 4.22 -4.09
CA ASP A 60 -5.00 5.06 -3.04
C ASP A 60 -4.86 4.40 -1.65
N LEU A 61 -3.59 4.21 -1.28
CA LEU A 61 -3.14 3.62 -0.03
C LEU A 61 -1.93 4.40 0.51
N PRO A 62 -1.70 4.43 1.82
CA PRO A 62 -0.51 5.05 2.37
C PRO A 62 0.73 4.21 2.04
N VAL A 63 1.88 4.85 1.80
CA VAL A 63 3.16 4.14 1.52
C VAL A 63 3.50 3.12 2.60
N ALA A 64 3.20 3.44 3.87
CA ALA A 64 3.42 2.55 5.01
C ALA A 64 2.72 1.19 4.87
N TYR A 65 1.56 1.12 4.18
CA TYR A 65 0.83 -0.13 3.95
C TYR A 65 1.71 -1.19 3.29
N PHE A 66 2.55 -0.78 2.33
CA PHE A 66 3.40 -1.71 1.57
C PHE A 66 4.55 -2.30 2.39
N TYR A 67 4.85 -1.74 3.56
CA TYR A 67 5.91 -2.22 4.44
C TYR A 67 5.39 -2.80 5.75
N CYS A 68 4.07 -2.76 5.98
CA CYS A 68 3.44 -3.27 7.19
C CYS A 68 3.27 -4.80 7.11
N ALA A 69 3.95 -5.52 8.01
CA ALA A 69 3.92 -6.99 8.03
C ALA A 69 2.64 -7.56 8.65
N ASN A 70 2.07 -6.87 9.64
CA ASN A 70 0.88 -7.31 10.36
C ASN A 70 -0.40 -6.93 9.60
N ASP A 71 -1.36 -7.84 9.52
CA ASP A 71 -2.57 -7.64 8.70
C ASP A 71 -3.58 -6.67 9.33
N ASP A 72 -3.71 -6.69 10.65
CA ASP A 72 -4.54 -5.77 11.42
C ASP A 72 -3.99 -4.33 11.34
N GLU A 73 -2.69 -4.15 11.51
CA GLU A 73 -2.03 -2.84 11.40
C GLU A 73 -2.11 -2.31 9.95
N ALA A 74 -1.94 -3.16 8.94
CA ALA A 74 -2.10 -2.75 7.54
C ALA A 74 -3.54 -2.33 7.23
N HIS A 75 -4.51 -3.03 7.80
CA HIS A 75 -5.92 -2.66 7.69
C HIS A 75 -6.21 -1.34 8.41
N LEU A 76 -5.65 -1.13 9.61
CA LEU A 76 -5.75 0.14 10.32
C LEU A 76 -5.18 1.29 9.50
N LEU A 77 -4.01 1.12 8.88
CA LEU A 77 -3.41 2.11 7.98
C LEU A 77 -4.33 2.45 6.80
N GLN A 78 -4.95 1.43 6.19
CA GLN A 78 -5.92 1.63 5.11
C GLN A 78 -7.15 2.41 5.58
N CYS A 79 -7.75 2.02 6.71
CA CYS A 79 -8.90 2.71 7.28
C CYS A 79 -8.55 4.16 7.61
N PHE A 80 -7.44 4.38 8.31
CA PHE A 80 -6.99 5.71 8.74
C PHE A 80 -6.66 6.63 7.57
N HIS A 81 -6.16 6.09 6.45
CA HIS A 81 -5.94 6.83 5.20
C HIS A 81 -7.23 7.37 4.57
N CYS A 82 -8.34 6.63 4.70
CA CYS A 82 -9.64 7.02 4.17
C CYS A 82 -10.42 8.01 5.07
N LEU A 83 -9.98 8.24 6.30
CA LEU A 83 -10.68 9.08 7.26
C LEU A 83 -10.49 10.58 7.00
N LYS A 84 -11.51 11.37 7.33
CA LYS A 84 -11.41 12.83 7.39
C LYS A 84 -10.62 13.25 8.63
N GLN A 85 -10.17 14.51 8.66
CA GLN A 85 -9.35 15.03 9.75
C GLN A 85 -10.00 14.86 11.14
N ASP A 86 -11.30 15.12 11.26
CA ASP A 86 -12.02 14.99 12.55
C ASP A 86 -12.09 13.53 13.00
N ASP A 87 -12.41 12.60 12.09
CA ASP A 87 -12.49 11.16 12.39
C ASP A 87 -11.11 10.60 12.76
N ARG A 88 -10.04 11.07 12.10
CA ARG A 88 -8.65 10.69 12.46
C ARG A 88 -8.33 11.07 13.89
N LYS A 89 -8.73 12.27 14.33
CA LYS A 89 -8.54 12.70 15.71
C LYS A 89 -9.25 11.75 16.67
N GLN A 90 -10.50 11.41 16.40
CA GLN A 90 -11.27 10.49 17.26
C GLN A 90 -10.61 9.11 17.38
N VAL A 91 -10.08 8.57 16.28
CA VAL A 91 -9.37 7.29 16.29
C VAL A 91 -8.10 7.35 17.13
N VAL A 92 -7.31 8.43 17.02
CA VAL A 92 -6.11 8.62 17.83
C VAL A 92 -6.46 8.77 19.30
N ASP A 93 -7.43 9.61 19.65
CA ASP A 93 -7.88 9.81 21.03
C ASP A 93 -8.34 8.48 21.66
N LEU A 94 -9.12 7.67 20.91
CA LEU A 94 -9.56 6.35 21.36
C LEU A 94 -8.37 5.41 21.58
N ALA A 95 -7.45 5.32 20.61
CA ALA A 95 -6.27 4.48 20.72
C ALA A 95 -5.39 4.88 21.91
N GLU A 96 -5.18 6.17 22.14
CA GLU A 96 -4.45 6.70 23.30
C GLU A 96 -5.13 6.34 24.61
N SER A 97 -6.46 6.49 24.68
CA SER A 97 -7.22 6.13 25.88
C SER A 97 -7.07 4.65 26.23
N LEU A 98 -7.13 3.75 25.24
CA LEU A 98 -6.98 2.31 25.44
C LEU A 98 -5.54 1.88 25.74
N ALA A 99 -4.55 2.56 25.18
CA ALA A 99 -3.15 2.18 25.30
C ALA A 99 -2.48 2.72 26.57
N PHE A 100 -2.85 3.94 27.00
CA PHE A 100 -2.09 4.69 28.01
C PHE A 100 -2.92 5.16 29.21
N SER A 101 -4.25 4.99 29.21
CA SER A 101 -5.05 5.26 30.43
C SER A 101 -5.12 4.00 31.30
N GLN A 102 -4.05 3.76 32.06
CA GLN A 102 -4.07 2.95 33.29
C GLN A 102 -3.94 3.85 34.51
#